data_AF-A0A2R7ZY47-F1
#
_entry.id   AF-A0A2R7ZY47-F1
#
_cell.length_a   1.000
_cell.length_b   1.000
_cell.length_c   1.000
_cell.angle_alpha   90.00
_cell.angle_beta   90.00
_cell.angle_gamma   90.00
#
_symmetry.space_group_name_H-M   'P 1'
#
loop_
_entity.id
_entity.type
_entity.pdbx_description
1 polymer ?
#
loop_
_entity_poly.entity_id
_entity_poly.type
_entity_poly.pdbx_seq_one_letter_code
_entity_poly.pdbx_strand_id
1 'polypeptide(L)'
;MKFWQGVLVNALLFLALSGFFRATFYVESIWIALAASLVLAVLNMSIKPILSILSLPITFLTLGFFSIVINAFMLKLTAAIVGSGFHFATFGTAMWVAILLSLANLFISSRVSTE
;
A
#
# COMPACT_ATOMS: atom_id res chain seq x y z
N MET A 1 15.12 8.17 -6.09
CA MET A 1 13.89 8.83 -6.61
C MET A 1 12.61 8.01 -6.39
N LYS A 2 12.64 6.67 -6.53
CA LYS A 2 11.47 5.78 -6.38
C LYS A 2 10.74 5.84 -5.01
N PHE A 3 11.45 6.11 -3.91
CA PHE A 3 10.86 6.18 -2.57
C PHE A 3 9.87 7.35 -2.40
N TRP A 4 10.29 8.57 -2.74
CA TRP A 4 9.48 9.78 -2.60
C TRP A 4 8.28 9.79 -3.56
N GLN A 5 8.44 9.25 -4.76
CA GLN A 5 7.33 9.04 -5.69
C GLN A 5 6.30 8.07 -5.12
N GLY A 6 6.74 6.94 -4.53
CA GLY A 6 5.84 5.99 -3.89
C GLY A 6 5.06 6.59 -2.72
N VAL A 7 5.68 7.43 -1.89
CA VAL A 7 5.00 8.12 -0.78
C VAL A 7 3.89 9.03 -1.29
N LEU A 8 4.18 9.86 -2.31
CA LEU A 8 3.21 10.82 -2.86
C LEU A 8 2.06 10.10 -3.58
N VAL A 9 2.38 9.08 -4.37
CA VAL A 9 1.38 8.26 -5.07
C VAL A 9 0.48 7.53 -4.08
N ASN A 10 1.05 6.91 -3.05
CA ASN A 10 0.27 6.20 -2.05
C ASN A 10 -0.61 7.17 -1.24
N ALA A 11 -0.10 8.35 -0.88
CA ALA A 11 -0.89 9.39 -0.22
C ALA A 11 -2.09 9.82 -1.09
N LEU A 12 -1.84 10.13 -2.37
CA LEU A 12 -2.89 10.51 -3.31
C LEU A 12 -3.93 9.41 -3.49
N LEU A 13 -3.49 8.15 -3.58
CA LEU A 13 -4.38 7.00 -3.68
C LEU A 13 -5.21 6.84 -2.42
N PHE A 14 -4.65 7.02 -1.23
CA PHE A 14 -5.43 6.99 0.00
C PHE A 14 -6.49 8.09 0.02
N LEU A 15 -6.14 9.31 -0.36
CA LEU A 15 -7.11 10.42 -0.45
C LEU A 15 -8.21 10.15 -1.48
N ALA A 16 -7.85 9.65 -2.66
CA ALA A 16 -8.80 9.32 -3.71
C ALA A 16 -9.74 8.17 -3.28
N LEU A 17 -9.18 7.13 -2.66
CA LEU A 17 -9.93 5.98 -2.18
C LEU A 17 -10.83 6.34 -1.00
N SER A 18 -10.40 7.20 -0.07
CA SER A 18 -11.27 7.65 1.02
C SER A 18 -12.41 8.53 0.52
N GLY A 19 -12.17 9.33 -0.53
CA GLY A 19 -13.20 10.15 -1.17
C GLY A 19 -14.25 9.31 -1.90
N PHE A 20 -13.82 8.26 -2.61
CA PHE A 20 -14.69 7.41 -3.41
C PHE A 20 -15.38 6.30 -2.60
N PHE A 21 -14.68 5.72 -1.62
CA PHE A 21 -15.13 4.57 -0.81
C PHE A 21 -15.32 4.93 0.66
N ARG A 22 -16.14 5.97 0.94
CA ARG A 22 -16.48 6.42 2.31
C ARG A 22 -16.98 5.32 3.25
N ALA A 23 -17.57 4.24 2.72
CA ALA A 23 -18.14 3.15 3.52
C ALA A 23 -17.15 2.04 3.92
N THR A 24 -15.98 1.94 3.27
CA THR A 24 -15.05 0.81 3.45
C THR A 24 -13.63 1.22 3.85
N PHE A 25 -13.27 2.48 3.63
CA PHE A 25 -11.97 3.03 3.98
C PHE A 25 -12.11 4.42 4.59
N TYR A 26 -11.75 4.53 5.87
CA TYR A 26 -11.88 5.77 6.62
C TYR A 26 -10.51 6.43 6.79
N VAL A 27 -10.41 7.67 6.32
CA VAL A 27 -9.28 8.55 6.54
C VAL A 27 -9.81 9.85 7.11
N GLU A 28 -9.45 10.17 8.34
CA GLU A 28 -10.01 11.31 9.08
C GLU A 28 -9.51 12.65 8.52
N SER A 29 -8.29 12.73 8.00
CA SER A 29 -7.75 13.96 7.42
C SER A 29 -6.63 13.74 6.41
N ILE A 30 -6.34 14.78 5.62
CA ILE A 30 -5.21 14.79 4.68
C ILE A 30 -3.89 14.52 5.40
N TRP A 31 -3.73 15.04 6.61
CA TRP A 31 -2.55 14.80 7.46
C TRP A 31 -2.37 13.33 7.79
N ILE A 32 -3.48 12.61 8.01
CA ILE A 32 -3.44 11.19 8.33
C ILE A 32 -3.14 10.34 7.10
N ALA A 33 -3.64 10.72 5.92
CA ALA A 33 -3.24 10.08 4.65
C ALA A 33 -1.72 10.22 4.41
N LEU A 34 -1.17 11.40 4.70
CA LEU A 34 0.25 11.70 4.58
C LEU A 34 1.09 10.93 5.60
N ALA A 35 0.64 10.88 6.85
CA ALA A 35 1.26 10.08 7.90
C ALA A 35 1.24 8.58 7.54
N ALA A 36 0.11 8.07 7.05
CA ALA A 36 -0.03 6.68 6.64
C ALA A 36 0.85 6.33 5.44
N SER A 37 0.94 7.18 4.42
CA SER A 37 1.82 6.92 3.28
C SER A 37 3.29 6.93 3.68
N LEU A 38 3.68 7.78 4.63
CA LEU A 38 5.03 7.86 5.17
C LEU A 38 5.37 6.61 5.98
N VAL A 39 4.48 6.18 6.88
CA VAL A 39 4.62 4.92 7.62
C VAL A 39 4.72 3.74 6.65
N LEU A 40 3.83 3.66 5.67
CA LEU A 40 3.86 2.60 4.66
C LEU A 40 5.19 2.57 3.90
N ALA A 41 5.74 3.74 3.54
CA ALA A 41 7.02 3.79 2.85
C ALA A 41 8.18 3.30 3.72
N VAL A 42 8.20 3.65 5.01
CA VAL A 42 9.18 3.14 5.98
C VAL A 42 9.06 1.63 6.14
N LEU A 43 7.83 1.09 6.29
CA LEU A 43 7.58 -0.34 6.36
C LEU A 43 8.00 -1.06 5.07
N ASN A 44 7.75 -0.45 3.91
CA ASN A 44 8.16 -1.00 2.62
C ASN A 44 9.67 -1.01 2.43
N MET A 45 10.41 -0.10 3.06
CA MET A 45 11.87 -0.10 3.02
C MET A 45 12.48 -1.10 4.01
N SER A 46 11.83 -1.32 5.16
CA SER A 46 12.39 -2.11 6.25
C SER A 46 11.83 -3.54 6.30
N ILE A 47 10.51 -3.67 6.37
CA ILE A 47 9.82 -4.95 6.62
C ILE A 47 9.57 -5.73 5.33
N LYS A 48 9.15 -5.05 4.27
CA LYS A 48 8.86 -5.69 2.97
C LYS A 48 10.04 -6.52 2.41
N PRO A 49 11.32 -6.10 2.45
CA PRO A 49 12.41 -6.95 1.93
C PRO A 49 12.55 -8.25 2.73
N ILE A 50 12.40 -8.19 4.06
CA ILE A 50 12.45 -9.36 4.94
C ILE A 50 11.29 -10.32 4.62
N LEU A 51 10.07 -9.79 4.56
CA LEU A 51 8.89 -10.57 4.20
C LEU A 51 8.99 -11.16 2.80
N SER A 52 9.52 -10.41 1.84
CA SER A 52 9.67 -10.86 0.45
C SER A 52 10.65 -12.02 0.33
N ILE A 53 11.75 -12.01 1.11
CA ILE A 53 12.73 -13.11 1.11
C ILE A 53 12.10 -14.34 1.76
N LEU A 54 11.42 -14.17 2.89
CA LEU A 54 10.76 -15.28 3.57
C LEU A 54 9.59 -15.85 2.74
N SER A 55 8.90 -15.00 2.00
CA SER A 55 7.78 -15.37 1.15
C SER A 55 8.18 -15.85 -0.23
N LEU A 56 9.44 -15.70 -0.67
CA LEU A 56 9.92 -16.09 -1.99
C LEU A 56 9.46 -17.49 -2.42
N PRO A 57 9.60 -18.57 -1.61
CA PRO A 57 9.16 -19.91 -2.02
C PRO A 57 7.66 -19.97 -2.31
N ILE A 58 6.84 -19.37 -1.44
CA ILE A 58 5.38 -19.30 -1.60
C ILE A 58 5.01 -18.38 -2.77
N THR A 59 5.73 -17.29 -2.94
CA THR A 59 5.52 -16.32 -4.03
C THR A 59 5.82 -16.97 -5.37
N PHE A 60 6.86 -17.81 -5.45
CA PHE A 60 7.17 -18.59 -6.64
C PHE A 60 6.10 -19.67 -6.90
N LEU A 61 5.70 -20.42 -5.87
CA LEU A 61 4.61 -21.41 -5.95
C LEU A 61 3.28 -20.80 -6.42
N THR A 62 3.02 -19.55 -6.04
CA THR A 62 1.79 -18.82 -6.39
C THR A 62 1.95 -17.89 -7.60
N LEU A 63 3.04 -18.02 -8.37
CA LEU A 63 3.33 -17.22 -9.57
C LEU A 63 3.26 -15.70 -9.34
N GLY A 64 3.67 -15.24 -8.15
CA GLY A 64 3.66 -13.82 -7.78
C GLY A 64 2.38 -13.35 -7.10
N PHE A 65 1.31 -14.15 -7.03
CA PHE A 65 0.05 -13.75 -6.39
C PHE A 65 0.23 -13.41 -4.90
N PHE A 66 1.09 -14.14 -4.18
CA PHE A 66 1.37 -13.86 -2.78
C PHE A 66 2.01 -12.48 -2.53
N SER A 67 2.61 -11.85 -3.56
CA SER A 67 3.11 -10.47 -3.46
C SER A 67 1.99 -9.46 -3.14
N ILE A 68 0.77 -9.70 -3.65
CA ILE A 68 -0.41 -8.88 -3.34
C ILE A 68 -0.76 -9.00 -1.85
N VAL A 69 -0.67 -10.20 -1.30
CA VAL A 69 -0.94 -10.47 0.11
C VAL A 69 0.06 -9.73 1.01
N ILE A 70 1.33 -9.69 0.65
CA ILE A 70 2.36 -8.92 1.38
C ILE A 70 2.05 -7.43 1.33
N ASN A 71 1.68 -6.89 0.16
CA ASN A 71 1.30 -5.49 0.02
C ASN A 71 0.06 -5.16 0.88
N ALA A 72 -0.95 -6.03 0.90
CA ALA A 72 -2.12 -5.90 1.74
C ALA A 72 -1.78 -5.95 3.24
N PHE A 73 -0.85 -6.84 3.60
CA PHE A 73 -0.35 -6.97 4.97
C PHE A 73 0.38 -5.70 5.41
N MET A 74 1.20 -5.08 4.54
CA MET A 74 1.84 -3.79 4.82
C MET A 74 0.83 -2.67 5.04
N LEU A 75 -0.27 -2.64 4.28
CA LEU A 75 -1.35 -1.69 4.51
C LEU A 75 -2.03 -1.90 5.85
N LYS A 76 -2.37 -3.15 6.19
CA LYS A 76 -2.95 -3.48 7.49
C LYS A 76 -2.03 -3.13 8.65
N LEU A 77 -0.72 -3.34 8.50
CA LEU A 77 0.27 -2.96 9.49
C LEU A 77 0.39 -1.43 9.62
N THR A 78 0.37 -0.72 8.49
CA THR A 78 0.32 0.75 8.47
C THR A 78 -0.91 1.26 9.24
N ALA A 79 -2.08 0.69 8.98
CA ALA A 79 -3.31 1.04 9.69
C ALA A 79 -3.23 0.77 11.19
N ALA A 80 -2.64 -0.35 11.58
CA ALA A 80 -2.42 -0.66 12.99
C ALA A 80 -1.49 0.36 13.68
N ILE A 81 -0.47 0.87 12.97
CA ILE A 81 0.48 1.86 13.50
C ILE A 81 -0.14 3.26 13.54
N VAL A 82 -0.88 3.65 12.49
CA VAL A 82 -1.49 4.99 12.39
C VAL A 82 -2.69 5.14 13.33
N GLY A 83 -3.41 4.06 13.65
CA GLY A 83 -4.49 4.08 14.63
C GLY A 83 -5.78 4.73 14.12
N SER A 84 -6.54 5.38 15.00
CA SER A 84 -7.93 5.85 14.84
C SER A 84 -8.25 6.59 13.54
N GLY A 85 -7.25 7.21 12.91
CA GLY A 85 -7.43 8.00 11.71
C GLY A 85 -7.33 7.24 10.37
N PHE A 86 -6.90 5.97 10.35
CA PHE A 86 -6.68 5.21 9.12
C PHE A 86 -7.06 3.73 9.32
N HIS A 87 -8.28 3.37 8.92
CA HIS A 87 -8.82 2.02 9.15
C HIS A 87 -9.40 1.37 7.90
N PHE A 88 -9.21 0.06 7.82
CA PHE A 88 -9.80 -0.81 6.79
C PHE A 88 -10.87 -1.69 7.41
N ALA A 89 -12.09 -1.65 6.87
CA ALA A 89 -13.23 -2.42 7.37
C ALA A 89 -12.98 -3.93 7.40
N THR A 90 -12.25 -4.48 6.43
CA THR A 90 -11.96 -5.94 6.36
C THR A 90 -10.59 -6.20 5.73
N PHE A 91 -10.00 -7.37 5.95
CA PHE A 91 -8.79 -7.79 5.23
C PHE A 91 -8.97 -7.72 3.70
N GLY A 92 -10.15 -8.10 3.19
CA GLY A 92 -10.48 -7.98 1.77
C GLY A 92 -10.38 -6.55 1.22
N THR A 93 -10.81 -5.53 1.98
CA THR A 93 -10.66 -4.13 1.56
C THR A 93 -9.19 -3.72 1.46
N ALA A 94 -8.34 -4.15 2.40
CA ALA A 94 -6.90 -3.90 2.33
C ALA A 94 -6.27 -4.61 1.13
N MET A 95 -6.74 -5.82 0.78
CA MET A 95 -6.28 -6.53 -0.41
C MET A 95 -6.66 -5.81 -1.70
N TRP A 96 -7.90 -5.34 -1.83
CA TRP A 96 -8.34 -4.54 -2.97
C TRP A 96 -7.53 -3.25 -3.12
N VAL A 97 -7.29 -2.54 -2.02
CA VAL A 97 -6.45 -1.33 -2.03
C VAL A 97 -5.00 -1.66 -2.44
N ALA A 98 -4.43 -2.78 -1.95
CA ALA A 98 -3.10 -3.23 -2.35
C ALA A 98 -2.99 -3.56 -3.84
N ILE A 99 -4.04 -4.13 -4.43
CA ILE A 99 -4.12 -4.37 -5.88
C ILE A 99 -4.13 -3.04 -6.63
N LEU A 100 -4.99 -2.09 -6.23
CA LEU A 100 -5.06 -0.77 -6.86
C LEU A 100 -3.74 -0.01 -6.75
N LEU A 101 -3.07 -0.06 -5.60
CA LEU A 101 -1.73 0.50 -5.41
C LEU A 101 -0.69 -0.17 -6.31
N SER A 102 -0.72 -1.49 -6.44
CA SER A 102 0.21 -2.22 -7.29
C SER A 102 0.00 -1.87 -8.77
N LEU A 103 -1.25 -1.78 -9.21
CA LEU A 103 -1.61 -1.34 -10.56
C LEU A 103 -1.21 0.11 -10.82
N ALA A 104 -1.52 1.02 -9.91
CA ALA A 104 -1.13 2.43 -10.04
C ALA A 104 0.39 2.59 -10.13
N ASN A 105 1.15 1.85 -9.31
CA ASN A 105 2.61 1.84 -9.40
C ASN A 105 3.11 1.24 -10.71
N LEU A 106 2.47 0.22 -11.28
CA LEU A 106 2.80 -0.31 -12.60
C LEU A 106 2.57 0.73 -13.70
N PHE A 107 1.44 1.44 -13.67
CA PHE A 107 1.12 2.51 -14.63
C PHE A 107 2.09 3.69 -14.52
N ILE A 108 2.50 4.04 -13.31
CA ILE A 108 3.44 5.16 -13.10
C ILE A 108 4.85 4.73 -13.48
N SER A 109 5.28 3.52 -13.10
CA SER A 109 6.58 3.00 -13.48
C SER A 109 6.71 2.88 -15.00
N SER A 110 5.67 2.45 -15.72
CA SER A 110 5.72 2.35 -17.18
C SER A 110 5.80 3.71 -17.87
N ARG A 111 5.26 4.77 -17.26
CA ARG A 111 5.34 6.16 -17.76
C ARG A 111 6.64 6.86 -17.37
N VAL A 112 7.28 6.45 -16.27
CA VAL A 112 8.52 7.04 -15.75
C VAL A 112 9.77 6.31 -16.27
N SER A 113 9.67 5.04 -16.69
CA SER A 113 10.80 4.26 -17.22
C SER A 113 10.95 4.37 -18.75
N THR A 114 10.56 5.50 -19.34
CA THR A 114 10.84 5.79 -20.75
C THR A 114 11.94 6.85 -20.89
N GLU A 115 13.01 6.75 -20.10
CA GLU A 115 14.33 7.32 -20.37
C GLU A 115 15.42 6.38 -19.83
#